data_AF-A0A962ST39-F1
#
_entry.id   AF-A0A962ST39-F1
#
_cell.length_a   1.000
_cell.length_b   1.000
_cell.length_c   1.000
_cell.angle_alpha   90.00
_cell.angle_beta   90.00
_cell.angle_gamma   90.00
#
_symmetry.space_group_name_H-M   'P 1'
#
loop_
_entity.id
_entity.type
_entity.pdbx_description
1 polymer ?
#
loop_
_entity_poly.entity_id
_entity_poly.type
_entity_poly.pdbx_seq_one_letter_code
_entity_poly.pdbx_strand_id
1 'polypeptide(L)'
;MNPQDQELGDQILTVDFKRRRLLTGATAVVGAVGIAGVAVPFIGSLKPSQRALVAGAPVVADIGKLEPGQQITVVWRGKPVWVLRRTQQMLADME
;
A
#
# COMPACT_ATOMS: atom_id res chain seq x y z
N MET A 1 -51.31 -17.70 42.63
CA MET A 1 -49.94 -17.81 42.10
C MET A 1 -49.13 -18.56 43.16
N ASN A 2 -48.65 -19.77 42.87
CA ASN A 2 -47.89 -20.56 43.84
C ASN A 2 -46.46 -19.95 43.95
N PRO A 3 -45.93 -19.69 45.16
CA PRO A 3 -44.59 -19.14 45.34
C PRO A 3 -43.49 -20.00 44.69
N GLN A 4 -43.69 -21.31 44.57
CA GLN A 4 -42.74 -22.21 43.90
C GLN A 4 -42.68 -21.98 42.37
N ASP A 5 -43.76 -21.53 41.76
CA ASP A 5 -43.80 -21.24 40.32
C ASP A 5 -43.02 -19.95 40.00
N GLN A 6 -42.85 -19.06 40.98
CA GLN A 6 -42.19 -17.76 40.83
C GLN A 6 -40.66 -17.88 40.90
N GLU A 7 -40.11 -18.78 41.73
CA GLU A 7 -38.67 -19.05 41.79
C GLU A 7 -38.17 -19.83 40.57
N LEU A 8 -38.99 -20.76 40.05
CA LEU A 8 -38.69 -21.46 38.80
C LEU A 8 -38.67 -20.48 37.62
N GLY A 9 -39.62 -19.55 37.56
CA GLY A 9 -39.64 -18.49 36.55
C GLY A 9 -38.41 -17.59 36.58
N ASP A 10 -37.95 -17.20 37.76
CA ASP A 10 -36.77 -16.33 37.92
C ASP A 10 -35.48 -17.06 37.51
N GLN A 11 -35.28 -18.31 37.95
CA GLN A 11 -34.10 -19.10 37.58
C GLN A 11 -34.00 -19.35 36.06
N ILE A 12 -35.13 -19.64 35.39
CA ILE A 12 -35.14 -19.90 33.94
C ILE A 12 -34.90 -18.61 33.14
N LEU A 13 -35.24 -17.44 33.70
CA LEU A 13 -35.05 -16.14 33.06
C LEU A 13 -33.71 -15.45 33.43
N THR A 14 -32.96 -15.98 34.40
CA THR A 14 -31.66 -15.42 34.81
C THR A 14 -30.58 -15.64 33.73
N VAL A 15 -30.43 -14.67 32.84
CA VAL A 15 -29.34 -14.64 31.85
C VAL A 15 -28.06 -14.14 32.51
N ASP A 16 -26.97 -14.91 32.40
CA ASP A 16 -25.63 -14.52 32.87
C ASP A 16 -25.03 -13.38 32.02
N PHE A 17 -25.39 -12.14 32.33
CA PHE A 17 -24.93 -10.95 31.60
C PHE A 17 -23.40 -10.80 31.59
N LYS A 18 -22.70 -11.23 32.64
CA LYS A 18 -21.22 -11.18 32.73
C LYS A 18 -20.58 -12.12 31.71
N ARG A 19 -21.06 -13.36 31.60
CA ARG A 19 -20.57 -14.36 30.64
C ARG A 19 -20.87 -13.96 29.21
N ARG A 20 -22.08 -13.45 28.96
CA ARG A 20 -22.47 -12.90 27.65
C ARG A 20 -21.54 -11.76 27.24
N ARG A 21 -21.32 -10.78 28.11
CA ARG A 21 -20.45 -9.62 27.81
C ARG A 21 -19.00 -10.03 27.57
N LEU A 22 -18.50 -11.02 28.31
CA LEU A 22 -17.17 -11.60 28.09
C LEU A 22 -17.07 -12.24 26.70
N LEU A 23 -18.00 -13.13 26.34
CA LEU A 23 -17.98 -13.84 25.06
C LEU A 23 -18.18 -12.91 23.86
N THR A 24 -19.10 -11.95 23.97
CA THR A 24 -19.30 -10.92 22.94
C THR A 24 -18.06 -10.04 22.80
N GLY A 25 -17.45 -9.62 23.91
CA GLY A 25 -16.24 -8.81 23.90
C GLY A 25 -15.04 -9.56 23.29
N ALA A 26 -14.82 -10.80 23.70
CA ALA A 26 -13.74 -11.64 23.19
C ALA A 26 -13.89 -11.88 21.68
N THR A 27 -15.09 -12.19 21.21
CA THR A 27 -15.38 -12.40 19.78
C THR A 27 -15.13 -11.12 18.97
N ALA A 28 -15.54 -9.97 19.50
CA ALA A 28 -15.32 -8.67 18.85
C ALA A 28 -13.82 -8.34 18.71
N VAL A 29 -13.02 -8.57 19.76
CA VAL A 29 -11.58 -8.33 19.72
C VAL A 29 -10.89 -9.24 18.70
N VAL A 30 -11.19 -10.54 18.73
CA VAL A 30 -10.61 -11.50 17.78
C VAL A 30 -10.98 -11.15 16.34
N GLY A 31 -12.25 -10.77 16.10
CA GLY A 31 -12.70 -10.31 14.79
C GLY A 31 -11.95 -9.06 14.29
N ALA A 32 -11.77 -8.06 15.17
CA ALA A 32 -11.04 -6.84 14.84
C ALA A 32 -9.57 -7.10 14.47
N VAL A 33 -8.89 -7.98 15.22
CA VAL A 33 -7.50 -8.39 14.92
C VAL A 33 -7.43 -9.13 13.58
N GLY A 34 -8.39 -10.02 13.30
CA GLY A 34 -8.48 -10.71 12.01
C GLY A 34 -8.62 -9.74 10.83
N ILE A 35 -9.50 -8.74 10.94
CA ILE A 35 -9.69 -7.70 9.92
C ILE A 35 -8.40 -6.91 9.71
N ALA A 36 -7.75 -6.47 10.79
CA ALA A 36 -6.48 -5.74 10.69
C ALA A 36 -5.38 -6.59 10.02
N GLY A 37 -5.32 -7.89 10.35
CA GLY A 37 -4.36 -8.84 9.79
C GLY A 37 -4.46 -9.00 8.27
N VAL A 38 -5.67 -8.91 7.69
CA VAL A 38 -5.86 -8.98 6.23
C VAL A 38 -5.80 -7.60 5.57
N ALA A 39 -6.27 -6.55 6.23
CA ALA A 39 -6.32 -5.20 5.67
C ALA A 39 -4.91 -4.61 5.45
N VAL A 40 -3.98 -4.83 6.38
CA VAL A 40 -2.61 -4.31 6.28
C VAL A 40 -1.85 -4.82 5.04
N PRO A 41 -1.73 -6.13 4.78
CA PRO A 41 -1.08 -6.62 3.57
C PRO A 41 -1.87 -6.28 2.30
N PHE A 42 -3.21 -6.19 2.37
CA PHE A 42 -4.04 -5.79 1.25
C PHE A 42 -3.74 -4.35 0.81
N ILE A 43 -3.74 -3.38 1.72
CA ILE A 43 -3.33 -1.99 1.44
C ILE A 43 -1.85 -1.96 1.01
N GLY A 44 -1.00 -2.76 1.64
CA GLY A 44 0.39 -2.93 1.26
C GLY A 44 0.56 -3.39 -0.20
N SER A 45 -0.33 -4.25 -0.70
CA SER A 45 -0.29 -4.77 -2.07
C SER A 45 -0.62 -3.71 -3.14
N LEU A 46 -1.31 -2.64 -2.76
CA LEU A 46 -1.56 -1.49 -3.63
C LEU A 46 -0.33 -0.57 -3.78
N LYS A 47 0.72 -0.78 -2.97
CA LYS A 47 1.99 -0.06 -3.15
C LYS A 47 2.64 -0.47 -4.48
N PRO A 48 3.30 0.48 -5.18
CA PRO A 48 3.95 0.19 -6.45
C PRO A 48 4.95 -0.97 -6.29
N SER A 49 4.84 -1.94 -7.20
CA SER A 49 5.64 -3.18 -7.15
C SER A 49 7.15 -2.90 -7.15
N GLN A 50 7.94 -3.83 -6.61
CA GLN A 50 9.41 -3.72 -6.59
C GLN A 50 10.01 -3.49 -7.99
N ARG A 51 9.36 -3.93 -9.07
CA ARG A 51 9.75 -3.61 -10.45
C ARG A 51 9.66 -2.12 -10.78
N ALA A 52 8.69 -1.40 -10.21
CA ALA A 52 8.57 0.06 -10.38
C ALA A 52 9.60 0.84 -9.53
N LEU A 53 9.95 0.34 -8.35
CA LEU A 53 11.04 0.91 -7.54
C LEU A 53 12.40 0.70 -8.22
N VAL A 54 12.64 -0.48 -8.80
CA VAL A 54 13.85 -0.80 -9.58
C VAL A 54 13.87 -0.06 -10.92
N ALA A 55 12.73 0.22 -11.55
CA ALA A 55 12.64 1.10 -12.72
C ALA A 55 12.97 2.58 -12.40
N GLY A 56 13.05 2.94 -11.12
CA GLY A 56 13.58 4.22 -10.65
C GLY A 56 15.10 4.22 -10.39
N ALA A 57 15.78 3.08 -10.57
CA ALA A 57 17.23 3.00 -10.41
C ALA A 57 17.95 3.91 -11.42
N PRO A 58 19.17 4.39 -11.09
CA PRO A 58 19.93 5.27 -11.97
C PRO A 58 20.13 4.63 -13.35
N VAL A 59 19.63 5.29 -14.39
CA VAL A 59 19.86 4.85 -15.76
C VAL A 59 21.21 5.39 -16.19
N VAL A 60 22.18 4.49 -16.37
CA VAL A 60 23.52 4.85 -16.83
C VAL A 60 23.48 5.03 -18.35
N ALA A 61 23.51 6.28 -18.79
CA ALA A 61 23.65 6.62 -20.21
C ALA A 61 25.13 6.90 -20.51
N ASP A 62 25.76 6.05 -21.32
CA ASP A 62 27.12 6.27 -21.81
C ASP A 62 27.12 7.39 -22.86
N ILE A 63 27.60 8.56 -22.46
CA ILE A 63 27.70 9.76 -23.30
C ILE A 63 29.02 9.86 -24.07
N GLY A 64 29.99 8.97 -23.80
CA GLY A 64 31.33 9.03 -24.38
C GLY A 64 31.38 8.77 -25.89
N LYS A 65 30.36 8.09 -26.42
CA LYS A 65 30.27 7.68 -27.83
C LYS A 65 29.39 8.61 -28.68
N LEU A 66 28.80 9.67 -28.12
CA LEU A 66 27.97 10.58 -28.90
C LEU A 66 28.83 11.49 -29.77
N GLU A 67 28.57 11.52 -31.07
CA GLU A 67 29.18 12.50 -31.97
C GLU A 67 28.52 13.88 -31.82
N PRO A 68 29.23 14.98 -32.10
CA PRO A 68 28.64 16.32 -32.11
C PRO A 68 27.47 16.39 -33.12
N GLY A 69 26.31 16.85 -32.66
CA GLY A 69 25.06 16.90 -33.43
C GLY A 69 24.16 15.66 -33.25
N GLN A 70 24.65 14.59 -32.63
CA GLN A 70 23.86 13.39 -32.36
C GLN A 70 23.00 13.56 -31.10
N GLN A 71 21.79 12.99 -31.14
CA GLN A 71 20.85 12.92 -30.02
C GLN A 71 20.59 11.46 -29.65
N ILE A 72 20.62 11.14 -28.36
CA ILE A 72 20.13 9.87 -27.83
C ILE A 72 18.88 10.08 -26.98
N THR A 73 17.99 9.08 -26.99
CA THR A 73 16.81 9.03 -26.15
C THR A 73 17.01 7.97 -25.09
N VAL A 74 16.95 8.37 -23.82
CA VAL A 74 17.11 7.49 -22.67
C VAL A 74 15.82 7.49 -21.88
N VAL A 75 15.32 6.32 -21.50
CA VAL A 75 14.10 6.23 -20.69
C VAL A 75 14.49 6.35 -19.22
N TRP A 76 13.99 7.38 -18.52
CA TRP A 76 14.17 7.54 -17.07
C TRP A 76 12.80 7.62 -16.37
N ARG A 77 12.56 6.71 -15.42
CA ARG A 77 11.28 6.61 -14.67
C ARG A 77 10.04 6.61 -15.58
N GLY A 78 10.13 5.98 -16.76
CA GLY A 78 9.04 5.91 -17.74
C GLY A 78 8.84 7.17 -18.59
N LYS A 79 9.69 8.19 -18.45
CA LYS A 79 9.69 9.39 -19.29
C LYS A 79 10.90 9.38 -20.23
N PRO A 80 10.75 9.78 -21.51
CA PRO A 80 11.89 9.95 -22.39
C PRO A 80 12.69 11.19 -21.99
N VAL A 81 14.01 11.03 -21.86
CA VAL A 81 14.98 12.10 -21.67
C VAL A 81 15.86 12.16 -22.90
N TRP A 82 15.98 13.36 -23.49
CA TRP A 82 16.83 13.58 -24.66
C TRP A 82 18.19 14.14 -24.23
N VAL A 83 19.26 13.49 -24.66
CA VAL A 83 20.63 13.96 -24.47
C VAL A 83 21.20 14.29 -25.85
N LEU A 84 21.44 15.58 -26.10
CA LEU A 84 21.96 16.10 -27.36
C LEU A 84 23.37 16.66 -27.12
N ARG A 85 24.37 16.15 -27.86
CA ARG A 85 25.71 16.73 -27.86
C ARG A 85 25.75 17.89 -28.85
N ARG A 86 25.58 19.11 -28.37
CA ARG A 86 25.53 20.31 -29.23
C ARG A 86 26.87 20.56 -29.93
N THR A 87 26.82 21.05 -31.18
CA THR A 87 28.00 21.53 -31.91
C THR A 87 28.27 23.00 -31.56
N GLN A 88 29.46 23.52 -31.89
CA GLN A 88 29.75 24.93 -31.62
C GLN A 88 28.91 25.89 -32.45
N GLN A 89 28.50 25.48 -33.65
CA GLN A 89 27.61 26.28 -34.49
C GLN A 89 26.22 26.43 -33.84
N MET A 90 25.69 25.35 -33.26
CA MET A 90 24.42 25.39 -32.51
C MET A 90 24.48 26.23 -31.23
N LEU A 91 25.66 26.40 -30.63
CA LEU A 91 25.86 27.27 -29.47
C LEU A 91 25.99 28.73 -29.88
N ALA A 92 26.67 29.00 -31.00
CA ALA A 92 26.82 30.34 -31.56
C ALA A 92 25.50 30.93 -32.06
N ASP A 93 24.58 30.10 -32.57
CA ASP A 93 23.26 30.55 -33.04
C ASP A 93 22.28 30.88 -31.89
N MET A 94 22.66 30.64 -30.63
CA MET A 94 21.84 30.86 -29.42
C MET A 94 22.25 32.09 -28.59
N GLU A 95 23.36 32.75 -28.94
CA GLU A 95 23.73 34.10 -28.44
C GLU A 95 23.12 35.20 -29.32
#